data_AF-A0A075MPR8-F1
#
_entry.id   AF-A0A075MPR8-F1
#
_cell.length_a   1.000
_cell.length_b   1.000
_cell.length_c   1.000
_cell.angle_alpha   90.00
_cell.angle_beta   90.00
_cell.angle_gamma   90.00
#
_symmetry.space_group_name_H-M   'P 1'
#
loop_
_entity.id
_entity.type
_entity.pdbx_description
1 polymer ?
#
loop_
_entity_poly.entity_id
_entity_poly.type
_entity_poly.pdbx_seq_one_letter_code
_entity_poly.pdbx_strand_id
1 'polypeptide(L)'
;MEQQQPNPLETIKNLIAAINQGDLDAASSLYDPEAVIIAQPGNIARGRDAIRAALQGFISLKPLLKGEADQVIEAGGTALYISRWTLVGTSPDGKSV
;
A
#
# COMPACT_ATOMS: atom_id res chain seq x y z
N MET A 1 -17.32 -19.03 15.96
CA MET A 1 -15.97 -18.56 15.61
C MET A 1 -16.13 -17.13 15.16
N GLU A 2 -15.93 -16.16 16.06
CA GLU A 2 -15.90 -14.75 15.69
C GLU A 2 -14.67 -14.56 14.80
N GLN A 3 -14.87 -14.30 13.52
CA GLN A 3 -13.78 -13.92 12.63
C GLN A 3 -13.27 -12.58 13.13
N GLN A 4 -12.05 -12.58 13.65
CA GLN A 4 -11.38 -11.38 14.14
C GLN A 4 -11.26 -10.41 12.95
N GLN A 5 -12.04 -9.33 12.96
CA GLN A 5 -11.98 -8.35 11.89
C GLN A 5 -10.57 -7.76 11.83
N PRO A 6 -9.96 -7.65 10.63
CA PRO A 6 -8.61 -7.11 10.50
C PRO A 6 -8.58 -5.66 11.03
N ASN A 7 -7.66 -5.38 11.95
CA ASN A 7 -7.44 -4.04 12.48
C ASN A 7 -6.90 -3.13 11.36
N PRO A 8 -7.54 -1.98 11.06
CA PRO A 8 -7.11 -1.09 9.98
C PRO A 8 -5.64 -0.65 10.07
N LEU A 9 -5.15 -0.37 11.28
CA LEU A 9 -3.76 0.04 11.49
C LEU A 9 -2.78 -1.10 11.21
N GLU A 10 -3.14 -2.33 11.63
CA GLU A 10 -2.30 -3.51 11.36
C GLU A 10 -2.27 -3.83 9.86
N THR A 11 -3.40 -3.70 9.15
CA THR A 11 -3.44 -3.86 7.68
C THR A 11 -2.49 -2.88 6.99
N ILE A 12 -2.46 -1.61 7.40
CA ILE A 12 -1.55 -0.63 6.81
C ILE A 12 -0.08 -0.90 7.20
N LYS A 13 0.19 -1.31 8.45
CA LYS A 13 1.55 -1.72 8.86
C LYS A 13 2.06 -2.89 8.02
N ASN A 14 1.21 -3.88 7.78
CA ASN A 14 1.55 -5.03 6.93
C ASN A 14 1.81 -4.60 5.48
N LEU A 15 1.02 -3.67 4.94
CA LEU A 15 1.25 -3.11 3.61
C LEU A 15 2.60 -2.39 3.51
N ILE A 16 2.92 -1.53 4.48
CA ILE A 16 4.20 -0.81 4.53
C ILE A 16 5.36 -1.80 4.63
N ALA A 17 5.23 -2.81 5.48
CA ALA A 17 6.24 -3.85 5.66
C ALA A 17 6.47 -4.65 4.36
N ALA A 18 5.39 -5.06 3.68
CA ALA A 18 5.48 -5.79 2.42
C ALA A 18 6.15 -4.97 1.31
N ILE A 19 5.77 -3.70 1.16
CA ILE A 19 6.39 -2.80 0.17
C ILE A 19 7.89 -2.60 0.46
N ASN A 20 8.26 -2.37 1.72
CA ASN A 20 9.66 -2.17 2.12
C ASN A 20 10.51 -3.44 1.96
N GLN A 21 9.91 -4.62 2.10
CA GLN A 21 10.57 -5.92 1.89
C GLN A 21 10.60 -6.32 0.41
N GLY A 22 9.90 -5.59 -0.46
CA GLY A 22 9.73 -5.96 -1.87
C GLY A 22 8.82 -7.17 -2.09
N ASP A 23 7.98 -7.51 -1.12
CA ASP A 23 7.03 -8.62 -1.19
C ASP A 23 5.75 -8.18 -1.93
N LEU A 24 5.79 -8.32 -3.25
CA LEU A 24 4.68 -7.92 -4.13
C LEU A 24 3.42 -8.77 -3.91
N ASP A 25 3.58 -10.06 -3.61
CA ASP A 25 2.47 -10.98 -3.37
C ASP A 25 1.75 -10.61 -2.07
N ALA A 26 2.49 -10.41 -0.99
CA ALA A 26 1.91 -9.92 0.26
C ALA A 26 1.23 -8.55 0.08
N ALA A 27 1.90 -7.59 -0.58
CA ALA A 27 1.33 -6.25 -0.76
C ALA A 27 0.04 -6.26 -1.61
N SER A 28 0.02 -7.01 -2.72
CA SER A 28 -1.16 -7.08 -3.60
C SER A 28 -2.31 -7.88 -2.99
N SER A 29 -2.03 -8.84 -2.10
CA SER A 29 -3.06 -9.63 -1.40
C SER A 29 -3.92 -8.81 -0.44
N LEU A 30 -3.41 -7.68 0.05
CA LEU A 30 -4.11 -6.79 0.99
C LEU A 30 -5.19 -5.92 0.31
N TYR A 31 -5.24 -5.92 -1.02
CA TYR A 31 -6.25 -5.19 -1.78
C TYR A 31 -7.45 -6.05 -2.12
N ASP A 32 -8.64 -5.46 -2.05
CA ASP A 32 -9.86 -6.04 -2.60
C ASP A 32 -9.68 -6.34 -4.11
N PRO A 33 -10.27 -7.42 -4.65
CA PRO A 33 -10.17 -7.75 -6.07
C PRO A 33 -10.59 -6.61 -7.01
N GLU A 34 -11.53 -5.75 -6.58
CA GLU A 34 -12.06 -4.62 -7.35
C GLU A 34 -11.48 -3.26 -6.89
N ALA A 35 -10.47 -3.26 -6.02
CA ALA A 35 -9.86 -2.05 -5.50
C ALA A 35 -9.26 -1.15 -6.60
N VAL A 36 -9.07 0.12 -6.26
CA VAL A 36 -8.46 1.11 -7.14
C VAL A 36 -7.31 1.81 -6.43
N ILE A 37 -6.16 1.93 -7.12
CA ILE A 37 -5.05 2.78 -6.69
C ILE A 37 -4.89 3.95 -7.64
N ILE A 38 -4.71 5.13 -7.05
CA ILE A 38 -4.29 6.35 -7.74
C ILE A 38 -2.92 6.74 -7.19
N ALA A 39 -1.87 6.19 -7.79
CA ALA A 39 -0.48 6.42 -7.37
C ALA A 39 0.01 7.82 -7.76
N GLN A 40 -0.46 8.33 -8.90
CA GLN A 40 -0.15 9.64 -9.42
C GLN A 40 -1.42 10.23 -10.08
N PRO A 41 -1.57 11.56 -10.11
CA PRO A 41 -2.70 12.20 -10.79
C PRO A 41 -2.86 11.69 -12.23
N GLY A 42 -4.08 11.30 -12.59
CA GLY A 42 -4.40 10.79 -13.94
C GLY A 42 -4.09 9.31 -14.19
N ASN A 43 -3.35 8.63 -13.30
CA ASN A 43 -3.00 7.22 -13.45
C ASN A 43 -3.79 6.36 -12.46
N ILE A 44 -4.83 5.70 -12.98
CA ILE A 44 -5.75 4.86 -12.19
C ILE A 44 -5.49 3.38 -12.50
N ALA A 45 -5.06 2.62 -11.51
CA ALA A 45 -4.97 1.16 -11.58
C ALA A 45 -6.22 0.54 -10.94
N ARG A 46 -7.03 -0.18 -11.73
CA ARG A 46 -8.28 -0.83 -11.25
C ARG A 46 -8.13 -2.34 -11.22
N GLY A 47 -8.54 -2.94 -10.12
CA GLY A 47 -8.45 -4.37 -9.87
C GLY A 47 -7.06 -4.82 -9.44
N ARG A 48 -7.01 -5.98 -8.76
CA ARG A 48 -5.79 -6.49 -8.13
C ARG A 48 -4.62 -6.66 -9.08
N ASP A 49 -4.86 -7.08 -10.33
CA ASP A 49 -3.77 -7.27 -11.32
C ASP A 49 -3.12 -5.94 -11.74
N ALA A 50 -3.92 -4.91 -12.00
CA ALA A 50 -3.40 -3.58 -12.32
C ALA A 50 -2.69 -2.96 -11.11
N ILE A 51 -3.24 -3.17 -9.91
CA ILE A 51 -2.62 -2.76 -8.65
C ILE A 51 -1.26 -3.44 -8.47
N ARG A 52 -1.18 -4.74 -8.72
CA ARG A 52 0.07 -5.50 -8.65
C ARG A 52 1.12 -4.89 -9.59
N ALA A 53 0.75 -4.57 -10.82
CA ALA A 53 1.66 -3.92 -11.76
C ALA A 53 2.13 -2.53 -11.27
N ALA A 54 1.24 -1.74 -10.68
CA ALA A 54 1.61 -0.44 -10.10
C ALA A 54 2.56 -0.58 -8.89
N LEU A 55 2.27 -1.53 -7.98
CA LEU A 55 3.11 -1.82 -6.81
C LEU A 55 4.50 -2.34 -7.20
N GLN A 56 4.59 -3.14 -8.27
CA GLN A 56 5.87 -3.58 -8.83
C GLN A 56 6.77 -2.38 -9.20
N GLY A 57 6.19 -1.29 -9.71
CA GLY A 57 6.92 -0.06 -10.01
C GLY A 57 7.59 0.53 -8.77
N PHE A 58 6.86 0.61 -7.65
CA PHE A 58 7.42 1.09 -6.38
C PHE A 58 8.49 0.15 -5.82
N ILE A 59 8.22 -1.16 -5.79
CA ILE A 59 9.15 -2.17 -5.25
C ILE A 59 10.46 -2.22 -6.01
N SER A 60 10.42 -2.03 -7.34
CA SER A 60 11.61 -2.02 -8.18
C SER A 60 12.61 -0.91 -7.82
N LEU A 61 12.15 0.14 -7.13
CA LEU A 61 12.98 1.23 -6.62
C LEU A 61 13.61 0.91 -5.25
N LYS A 62 13.49 -0.31 -4.71
CA LYS A 62 13.95 -0.62 -3.33
C LYS A 62 13.44 0.42 -2.32
N PRO A 63 12.11 0.59 -2.22
CA PRO A 63 11.53 1.74 -1.57
C PRO A 63 11.74 1.70 -0.06
N LEU A 64 11.84 2.89 0.53
CA LEU A 64 11.63 3.10 1.94
C LEU A 64 10.36 3.93 2.13
N LEU A 65 9.24 3.23 2.28
CA LEU A 65 7.94 3.77 2.64
C LEU A 65 7.86 3.97 4.15
N LYS A 66 7.53 5.19 4.56
CA LYS A 66 7.24 5.57 5.95
C LYS A 66 5.95 6.39 5.99
N GLY A 67 5.09 6.06 6.94
CA GLY A 67 3.87 6.81 7.18
C GLY A 67 3.20 6.30 8.45
N GLU A 68 2.41 7.17 9.06
CA GLU A 68 1.59 6.87 10.22
C GLU A 68 0.21 7.48 10.04
N ALA A 69 -0.79 6.96 10.74
CA ALA A 69 -2.15 7.47 10.61
C ALA A 69 -2.21 8.91 11.12
N ASP A 70 -2.69 9.84 10.30
CA ASP A 70 -3.20 11.12 10.80
C ASP A 70 -4.63 10.90 11.35
N GLN A 71 -5.45 10.08 10.68
CA GLN A 71 -6.80 9.73 11.13
C GLN A 71 -7.19 8.30 10.74
N VAL A 72 -7.99 7.66 11.61
CA VAL A 72 -8.70 6.40 11.32
C VAL A 72 -10.15 6.58 11.72
N ILE A 73 -11.07 6.38 10.78
CA ILE A 73 -12.52 6.53 10.99
C ILE A 73 -13.19 5.23 10.59
N GLU A 74 -13.77 4.51 11.54
CA GLU A 74 -14.43 3.21 11.32
C GLU A 74 -15.95 3.39 11.17
N ALA A 75 -16.52 2.73 10.17
CA ALA A 75 -17.96 2.72 9.92
C ALA A 75 -18.38 1.45 9.16
N GLY A 76 -19.40 0.75 9.67
CA GLY A 76 -20.07 -0.34 8.94
C GLY A 76 -19.15 -1.47 8.47
N GLY A 77 -18.11 -1.82 9.24
CA GLY A 77 -17.14 -2.86 8.89
C GLY A 77 -16.06 -2.42 7.89
N THR A 78 -16.00 -1.12 7.56
CA THR A 78 -14.92 -0.50 6.78
C THR A 78 -14.23 0.57 7.63
N ALA A 79 -13.00 0.92 7.28
CA ALA A 79 -12.29 2.04 7.87
C ALA A 79 -11.71 2.96 6.79
N LEU A 80 -11.82 4.27 6.99
CA LEU A 80 -11.06 5.27 6.25
C LEU A 80 -9.77 5.55 7.01
N TYR A 81 -8.64 5.26 6.38
CA TYR A 81 -7.31 5.59 6.86
C TYR A 81 -6.77 6.78 6.07
N ILE A 82 -6.38 7.84 6.78
CA ILE A 82 -5.79 9.05 6.21
C ILE A 82 -4.40 9.21 6.80
N SER A 83 -3.39 9.38 5.96
CA SER A 83 -2.02 9.64 6.39
C SER A 83 -1.27 10.59 5.45
N ARG A 84 -0.30 11.28 6.03
CA ARG A 84 0.87 11.76 5.32
C ARG A 84 1.94 10.67 5.35
N TRP A 85 2.47 10.36 4.19
CA TRP A 85 3.51 9.36 4.03
C TRP A 85 4.58 9.85 3.06
N THR A 86 5.74 9.20 3.14
CA THR A 86 6.90 9.44 2.27
C THR A 86 7.36 8.11 1.72
N LEU A 87 7.71 8.08 0.44
CA LEU A 87 8.38 6.95 -0.18
C LEU A 87 9.65 7.48 -0.82
N VAL A 88 10.79 6.95 -0.39
CA VAL A 88 12.08 7.24 -1.01
C VAL A 88 12.46 6.01 -1.82
N GLY A 89 12.55 6.18 -3.14
CA GLY A 89 13.11 5.18 -4.03
C GLY A 89 14.62 5.32 -4.12
N THR A 90 15.28 4.25 -4.56
CA THR A 90 16.67 4.21 -4.99
C THR A 90 16.68 3.77 -6.44
N SER A 91 17.10 4.67 -7.31
CA SER A 91 17.30 4.36 -8.74
C SER A 91 18.41 3.29 -8.92
N PRO A 92 18.45 2.61 -10.09
CA PRO A 92 19.53 1.67 -10.41
C PRO A 92 20.94 2.27 -10.28
N ASP A 93 21.07 3.58 -10.49
CA ASP A 93 22.33 4.34 -10.36
C ASP A 93 22.72 4.66 -8.90
N GLY A 94 21.95 4.15 -7.92
CA GLY A 94 22.19 4.35 -6.49
C GLY A 94 21.75 5.71 -5.96
N LYS A 95 21.12 6.57 -6.77
CA LYS A 95 20.60 7.87 -6.33
C LYS A 95 19.20 7.72 -5.75
N SER A 96 18.94 8.40 -4.63
CA SER A 96 17.60 8.51 -4.05
C SER A 96 16.69 9.36 -4.93
N VAL A 97 15.46 8.88 -5.15
CA VAL A 97 14.42 9.50 -5.98
C VAL A 97 13.07 9.50 -5.27
#